data_AF-A0A1Q5QVR5-F1
#
_entry.id   AF-A0A1Q5QVR5-F1
#
_cell.length_a   1.000
_cell.length_b   1.000
_cell.length_c   1.000
_cell.angle_alpha   90.00
_cell.angle_beta   90.00
_cell.angle_gamma   90.00
#
_symmetry.space_group_name_H-M   'P 1'
#
loop_
_entity.id
_entity.type
_entity.pdbx_description
1 polymer ?
#
loop_
_entity_poly.entity_id
_entity_poly.type
_entity_poly.pdbx_seq_one_letter_code
_entity_poly.pdbx_strand_id
1 'polypeptide(L)'
;MKSKTYSGGASITVGWIDGPTAKLVESVTGAYAGGGFDGMIDLAYSNYAWLMPDGTAAFAKTRGTAGSMGTVPSAQQMQPSFKSELVRFGADYVFTERRYSPAFYERAASKVARKYGEDLAVKVSDWGTPMLARDIMVDGAAEWASTLVYQELARRMPAEV
;
A
#
# COMPACT_ATOMS: atom_id res chain seq x y z
N MET A 1 5.16 5.97 -12.23
CA MET A 1 4.56 4.63 -12.38
C MET A 1 5.59 3.73 -13.04
N LYS A 2 5.78 2.51 -12.52
CA LYS A 2 6.67 1.50 -13.14
C LYS A 2 5.84 0.26 -13.45
N SER A 3 6.05 -0.36 -14.60
CA SER A 3 5.40 -1.62 -14.99
C SER A 3 6.44 -2.70 -15.25
N LYS A 4 6.07 -3.96 -15.01
CA LYS A 4 6.85 -5.14 -15.37
C LYS A 4 5.93 -6.18 -15.98
N THR A 5 6.35 -6.79 -17.08
CA THR A 5 5.69 -7.94 -17.71
C THR A 5 6.53 -9.19 -17.48
N TYR A 6 5.88 -10.32 -17.22
CA TYR A 6 6.54 -11.62 -17.08
C TYR A 6 5.68 -12.70 -17.76
N SER A 7 6.24 -13.91 -17.94
CA SER A 7 5.53 -15.00 -18.59
C SER A 7 4.24 -15.34 -17.85
N GLY A 8 3.09 -14.98 -18.44
CA GLY A 8 1.77 -15.24 -17.88
C GLY A 8 1.15 -14.11 -17.05
N GLY A 9 1.77 -12.92 -16.94
CA GLY A 9 1.18 -11.81 -16.20
C GLY A 9 1.91 -10.47 -16.28
N ALA A 10 1.35 -9.46 -15.62
CA ALA A 10 1.95 -8.15 -15.48
C ALA A 10 1.74 -7.58 -14.08
N SER A 11 2.65 -6.71 -13.66
CA SER A 11 2.50 -5.95 -12.42
C SER A 11 2.78 -4.47 -12.62
N ILE A 12 2.11 -3.67 -11.80
CA ILE A 12 2.24 -2.21 -11.77
C ILE A 12 2.69 -1.79 -10.38
N THR A 13 3.62 -0.85 -10.31
CA THR A 13 3.98 -0.15 -9.08
C THR A 13 3.58 1.32 -9.20
N VAL A 14 2.69 1.74 -8.30
CA VAL A 14 2.28 3.14 -8.11
C VAL A 14 3.14 3.72 -6.98
N GLY A 15 4.03 4.65 -7.34
CA GLY A 15 4.94 5.28 -6.39
C GLY A 15 4.66 6.77 -6.24
N TRP A 16 4.73 7.28 -5.02
CA TRP A 16 4.62 8.70 -4.70
C TRP A 16 5.51 9.06 -3.50
N ILE A 17 5.70 10.37 -3.28
CA ILE A 17 6.48 10.91 -2.17
C ILE A 17 5.53 11.59 -1.19
N ASP A 18 5.72 11.34 0.10
CA ASP A 18 4.90 11.86 1.20
C ASP A 18 3.42 11.50 1.01
N GLY A 19 2.52 12.50 0.98
CA GLY A 19 1.13 12.32 0.58
C GLY A 19 0.34 11.32 1.44
N PRO A 20 -0.74 10.71 0.90
CA PRO A 20 -1.56 9.76 1.63
C PRO A 20 -0.79 8.50 2.03
N THR A 21 -1.28 7.80 3.05
CA THR A 21 -0.70 6.53 3.49
C THR A 21 -0.88 5.46 2.41
N ALA A 22 0.04 4.49 2.37
CA ALA A 22 -0.03 3.37 1.43
C ALA A 22 -1.37 2.65 1.50
N LYS A 23 -1.86 2.39 2.72
CA LYS A 23 -3.18 1.80 2.97
C LYS A 23 -4.34 2.57 2.33
N LEU A 24 -4.30 3.91 2.32
CA LEU A 24 -5.35 4.70 1.67
C LEU A 24 -5.28 4.55 0.15
N VAL A 25 -4.07 4.63 -0.42
CA VAL A 25 -3.90 4.45 -1.87
C VAL A 25 -4.26 3.03 -2.29
N GLU A 26 -3.87 2.00 -1.54
CA GLU A 26 -4.23 0.61 -1.77
C GLU A 26 -5.73 0.37 -1.79
N SER A 27 -6.49 1.08 -0.95
CA SER A 27 -7.95 1.00 -0.94
C SER A 27 -8.60 1.47 -2.25
N VAL A 28 -7.88 2.28 -3.02
CA VAL A 28 -8.28 2.74 -4.36
C VAL A 28 -7.66 1.84 -5.44
N THR A 29 -6.35 1.60 -5.37
CA THR A 29 -5.61 0.92 -6.45
C THR A 29 -5.85 -0.59 -6.48
N GLY A 30 -6.27 -1.21 -5.37
CA GLY A 30 -6.51 -2.64 -5.30
C GLY A 30 -7.60 -3.14 -6.25
N ALA A 31 -8.59 -2.29 -6.58
CA ALA A 31 -9.65 -2.64 -7.54
C ALA A 31 -9.14 -2.83 -8.97
N TYR A 32 -7.92 -2.37 -9.27
CA TYR A 32 -7.29 -2.48 -10.59
C TYR A 32 -6.38 -3.71 -10.72
N ALA A 33 -6.28 -4.55 -9.68
CA ALA A 33 -5.57 -5.81 -9.74
C ALA A 33 -6.46 -6.90 -10.37
N GLY A 34 -6.03 -7.42 -11.52
CA GLY A 34 -6.71 -8.49 -12.27
C GLY A 34 -6.46 -9.90 -11.73
N GLY A 35 -5.68 -10.03 -10.65
CA GLY A 35 -5.34 -11.29 -10.04
C GLY A 35 -5.00 -11.19 -8.57
N GLY A 36 -4.66 -12.34 -8.00
CA GLY A 36 -4.18 -12.51 -6.64
C GLY A 36 -3.45 -13.84 -6.51
N PHE A 37 -2.85 -14.09 -5.35
CA PHE A 37 -2.09 -15.30 -5.10
C PHE A 37 -2.51 -15.92 -3.77
N ASP A 38 -2.79 -17.22 -3.78
CA ASP A 38 -3.06 -18.00 -2.59
C ASP A 38 -1.84 -18.83 -2.22
N GLY A 39 -1.10 -18.36 -1.20
CA GLY A 39 0.11 -19.02 -0.74
C GLY A 39 -0.13 -20.39 -0.09
N MET A 40 -1.36 -20.75 0.30
CA MET A 40 -1.64 -22.06 0.88
C MET A 40 -1.51 -23.20 -0.13
N ILE A 41 -1.81 -22.92 -1.39
CA ILE A 41 -1.81 -23.92 -2.47
C ILE A 41 -0.91 -23.52 -3.65
N ASP A 42 -0.08 -22.48 -3.48
CA ASP A 42 0.83 -21.96 -4.51
C ASP A 42 0.11 -21.62 -5.84
N LEU A 43 -1.09 -21.01 -5.75
CA LEU A 43 -1.96 -20.80 -6.91
C LEU A 43 -2.32 -19.33 -7.12
N ALA A 44 -2.03 -18.83 -8.32
CA ALA A 44 -2.56 -17.56 -8.78
C ALA A 44 -4.03 -17.71 -9.23
N TYR A 45 -4.86 -16.73 -8.91
CA TYR A 45 -6.27 -16.68 -9.29
C TYR A 45 -6.63 -15.33 -9.92
N SER A 46 -7.69 -15.32 -10.71
CA SER A 46 -8.14 -14.10 -11.40
C SER A 46 -9.19 -13.34 -10.59
N ASN A 47 -9.06 -12.02 -10.61
CA ASN A 47 -10.03 -11.08 -10.08
C ASN A 47 -10.65 -10.29 -11.23
N TYR A 48 -11.95 -10.01 -11.10
CA TYR A 48 -12.70 -9.19 -12.04
C TYR A 48 -13.20 -7.94 -11.33
N ALA A 49 -13.32 -6.86 -12.09
CA ALA A 49 -13.77 -5.56 -11.60
C ALA A 49 -14.96 -5.06 -12.42
N TRP A 50 -15.78 -4.23 -11.78
CA TRP A 50 -16.68 -3.33 -12.47
C TRP A 50 -15.88 -2.09 -12.82
N LEU A 51 -15.86 -1.71 -14.09
CA LEU A 51 -15.29 -0.46 -14.58
C LEU A 51 -16.42 0.54 -14.80
N MET A 52 -16.38 1.65 -14.08
CA MET A 52 -17.37 2.72 -14.21
C MET A 52 -17.02 3.64 -15.38
N PRO A 53 -18.00 4.37 -15.95
CA PRO A 53 -17.75 5.30 -17.05
C PRO A 53 -16.77 6.44 -16.73
N ASP A 54 -16.60 6.78 -15.46
CA ASP A 54 -15.63 7.78 -14.98
C ASP A 54 -14.20 7.22 -14.82
N GLY A 55 -14.00 5.93 -15.15
CA GLY A 55 -12.73 5.24 -15.03
C GLY A 55 -12.44 4.66 -13.65
N THR A 56 -13.30 4.89 -12.66
CA THR A 56 -13.16 4.23 -11.35
C THR A 56 -13.45 2.73 -11.47
N ALA A 57 -12.88 1.95 -10.56
CA ALA A 57 -13.04 0.50 -10.53
C ALA A 57 -13.47 0.02 -9.14
N ALA A 58 -14.27 -1.04 -9.12
CA ALA A 58 -14.73 -1.71 -7.90
C ALA A 58 -14.64 -3.23 -8.11
N PHE A 59 -14.41 -3.98 -7.03
CA PHE A 59 -14.37 -5.44 -7.12
C PHE A 59 -15.71 -5.98 -7.66
N ALA A 60 -15.66 -6.89 -8.64
CA ALA A 60 -16.84 -7.55 -9.18
C ALA A 60 -16.93 -8.99 -8.72
N LYS A 61 -15.92 -9.82 -9.00
CA LYS A 61 -15.95 -11.23 -8.61
C LYS A 61 -14.58 -11.89 -8.64
N THR A 62 -14.50 -12.98 -7.89
CA THR A 62 -13.42 -13.97 -7.95
C THR A 62 -14.00 -15.37 -7.81
N ARG A 63 -13.41 -16.35 -8.50
CA ARG A 63 -13.73 -17.76 -8.23
C ARG A 63 -13.14 -18.21 -6.89
N GLY A 64 -12.16 -17.48 -6.37
CA GLY A 64 -11.38 -17.90 -5.22
C GLY A 64 -10.65 -19.22 -5.48
N THR A 65 -10.15 -19.79 -4.38
CA THR A 65 -9.35 -21.01 -4.35
C THR A 65 -9.86 -22.00 -3.29
N ALA A 66 -10.84 -21.62 -2.46
CA ALA A 66 -11.40 -22.47 -1.41
C ALA A 66 -11.95 -23.81 -1.93
N GLY A 67 -12.48 -23.84 -3.16
CA GLY A 67 -12.90 -25.09 -3.83
C GLY A 67 -11.76 -26.03 -4.24
N SER A 68 -10.51 -25.60 -4.07
CA SER A 68 -9.29 -26.33 -4.40
C SER A 68 -8.35 -26.42 -3.19
N MET A 69 -8.92 -26.51 -1.98
CA MET A 69 -8.19 -26.55 -0.70
C MET A 69 -7.39 -25.27 -0.39
N GLY A 70 -7.69 -24.16 -1.07
CA GLY A 70 -7.13 -22.86 -0.80
C GLY A 70 -7.86 -22.09 0.30
N THR A 71 -7.41 -20.86 0.55
CA THR A 71 -7.94 -19.96 1.59
C THR A 71 -8.83 -18.86 1.07
N VAL A 72 -8.81 -18.59 -0.24
CA VAL A 72 -9.54 -17.45 -0.82
C VAL A 72 -10.96 -17.87 -1.16
N PRO A 73 -12.00 -17.31 -0.52
CA PRO A 73 -13.37 -17.64 -0.84
C PRO A 73 -13.76 -17.11 -2.22
N SER A 74 -14.66 -17.81 -2.90
CA SER A 74 -15.36 -17.24 -4.05
C SER A 74 -16.22 -16.06 -3.59
N ALA A 75 -16.25 -14.98 -4.35
CA ALA A 75 -17.04 -13.81 -4.02
C ALA A 75 -17.56 -13.14 -5.28
N GLN A 76 -18.74 -12.52 -5.19
CA GLN A 76 -19.34 -11.73 -6.26
C GLN A 76 -20.11 -10.57 -5.64
N GLN A 77 -19.96 -9.39 -6.23
CA GLN A 77 -20.68 -8.18 -5.89
C GLN A 77 -21.65 -7.80 -7.00
N MET A 78 -22.78 -7.19 -6.61
CA MET A 78 -23.78 -6.68 -7.55
C MET A 78 -23.17 -5.60 -8.43
N GLN A 79 -23.64 -5.50 -9.67
CA GLN A 79 -23.28 -4.42 -10.58
C GLN A 79 -23.67 -3.07 -9.96
N PRO A 80 -22.71 -2.14 -9.74
CA PRO A 80 -22.99 -0.86 -9.07
C PRO A 80 -23.85 0.09 -9.92
N SER A 81 -23.74 0.00 -11.25
CA SER A 81 -24.46 0.85 -12.19
C SER A 81 -24.67 0.11 -13.51
N PHE A 82 -25.82 0.30 -14.16
CA PHE A 82 -26.10 -0.30 -15.47
C PHE A 82 -25.08 0.10 -16.56
N LYS A 83 -24.34 1.18 -16.35
CA LYS A 83 -23.28 1.64 -17.26
C LYS A 83 -21.89 1.06 -16.95
N SER A 84 -21.74 0.31 -15.86
CA SER A 84 -20.45 -0.29 -15.53
C SER A 84 -20.21 -1.56 -16.34
N GLU A 85 -18.98 -1.76 -16.79
CA GLU A 85 -18.58 -2.93 -17.56
C GLU A 85 -17.85 -3.95 -16.69
N LEU A 86 -18.09 -5.24 -16.91
CA LEU A 86 -17.33 -6.29 -16.25
C LEU A 86 -16.00 -6.49 -16.98
N VAL A 87 -14.89 -6.22 -16.31
CA VAL A 87 -13.54 -6.32 -16.90
C VAL A 87 -12.61 -7.19 -16.06
N ARG A 88 -11.53 -7.65 -16.69
CA ARG A 88 -10.33 -8.13 -16.00
C ARG A 88 -9.16 -7.24 -16.43
N PHE A 89 -8.52 -6.59 -15.47
CA PHE A 89 -7.33 -5.80 -15.76
C PHE A 89 -6.16 -6.71 -16.12
N GLY A 90 -5.31 -6.26 -17.05
CA GLY A 90 -4.16 -7.04 -17.53
C GLY A 90 -3.01 -7.13 -16.53
N ALA A 91 -2.95 -6.22 -15.55
CA ALA A 91 -2.01 -6.32 -14.44
C ALA A 91 -2.62 -7.21 -13.35
N ASP A 92 -1.99 -8.33 -13.05
CA ASP A 92 -2.44 -9.23 -11.99
C ASP A 92 -2.19 -8.61 -10.61
N TYR A 93 -1.09 -7.87 -10.46
CA TYR A 93 -0.70 -7.24 -9.20
C TYR A 93 -0.51 -5.74 -9.34
N VAL A 94 -1.06 -4.99 -8.40
CA VAL A 94 -0.84 -3.55 -8.25
C VAL A 94 -0.22 -3.29 -6.88
N PHE A 95 1.05 -2.89 -6.89
CA PHE A 95 1.80 -2.55 -5.68
C PHE A 95 1.81 -1.05 -5.46
N THR A 96 1.84 -0.65 -4.20
CA THR A 96 2.00 0.75 -3.81
C THR A 96 3.34 0.96 -3.12
N GLU A 97 4.03 2.04 -3.47
CA GLU A 97 5.34 2.39 -2.89
C GLU A 97 5.34 3.86 -2.47
N ARG A 98 5.09 4.10 -1.18
CA ARG A 98 5.22 5.43 -0.58
C ARG A 98 6.66 5.65 -0.14
N ARG A 99 7.28 6.72 -0.62
CA ARG A 99 8.59 7.21 -0.13
C ARG A 99 8.40 8.48 0.69
N TYR A 100 9.37 8.79 1.54
CA TYR A 100 9.35 10.00 2.36
C TYR A 100 10.43 10.97 1.89
N SER A 101 10.07 12.26 1.78
CA SER A 101 11.07 13.30 1.62
C SER A 101 11.87 13.45 2.93
N PRO A 102 13.15 13.89 2.86
CA PRO A 102 13.95 14.15 4.06
C PRO A 102 13.24 15.11 5.02
N ALA A 103 12.67 16.21 4.50
CA ALA A 103 11.98 17.20 5.30
C ALA A 103 10.73 16.63 6.00
N PHE A 104 9.96 15.74 5.37
CA PHE A 104 8.80 15.12 6.02
C PHE A 104 9.23 14.14 7.11
N TYR A 105 10.28 13.36 6.87
CA TYR A 105 10.86 12.44 7.86
C TYR A 105 11.44 13.19 9.06
N GLU A 106 12.18 14.26 8.84
CA GLU A 106 12.73 15.15 9.87
C GLU A 106 11.65 15.76 10.76
N ARG A 107 10.51 16.17 10.16
CA ARG A 107 9.36 16.66 10.95
C ARG A 107 8.80 15.58 11.86
N ALA A 108 8.69 14.34 11.38
CA ALA A 108 8.22 13.21 12.19
C ALA A 108 9.22 12.89 13.32
N ALA A 109 10.51 12.80 13.00
CA ALA A 109 11.59 12.59 13.97
C ALA A 109 11.61 13.69 15.04
N SER A 110 11.47 14.96 14.64
CA SER A 110 11.44 16.11 15.56
C SER A 110 10.26 16.07 16.54
N LYS A 111 9.09 15.55 16.10
CA LYS A 111 7.94 15.37 16.99
C LYS A 111 8.17 14.27 18.01
N VAL A 112 8.75 13.14 17.59
CA VAL A 112 9.10 12.04 18.48
C VAL A 112 10.18 12.48 19.48
N ALA A 113 11.25 13.10 19.00
CA ALA A 113 12.32 13.69 19.81
C ALA A 113 11.77 14.60 20.90
N ARG A 114 10.91 15.56 20.53
CA ARG A 114 10.27 16.48 21.50
C ARG A 114 9.35 15.77 22.50
N LYS A 115 8.60 14.77 22.03
CA LYS A 115 7.64 14.06 22.88
C LYS A 115 8.33 13.24 23.96
N TYR A 116 9.47 12.64 23.64
CA TYR A 116 10.17 11.72 24.54
C TYR A 116 11.46 12.30 25.15
N GLY A 117 11.84 13.53 24.78
CA GLY A 117 13.06 14.17 25.30
C GLY A 117 14.35 13.59 24.70
N GLU A 118 14.27 13.03 23.50
CA GLU A 118 15.38 12.36 22.81
C GLU A 118 16.02 13.26 21.75
N ASP A 119 17.27 13.00 21.41
CA ASP A 119 17.95 13.62 20.27
C ASP A 119 18.02 12.64 19.09
N LEU A 120 17.17 12.88 18.08
CA LEU A 120 16.99 12.00 16.92
C LEU A 120 17.48 12.71 15.64
N ALA A 121 18.77 12.56 15.35
CA ALA A 121 19.35 13.03 14.09
C ALA A 121 18.89 12.18 12.89
N VAL A 122 18.58 12.83 11.77
CA VAL A 122 18.20 12.18 10.51
C VAL A 122 19.38 12.25 9.54
N LYS A 123 19.59 11.16 8.78
CA LYS A 123 20.52 11.10 7.65
C LYS A 123 19.78 10.57 6.41
N VAL A 124 20.37 10.80 5.25
CA VAL A 124 19.89 10.25 3.98
C VAL A 124 20.88 9.17 3.53
N SER A 125 20.39 8.00 3.14
CA SER A 125 21.24 6.94 2.59
C SER A 125 21.73 7.28 1.17
N ASP A 126 22.70 6.51 0.68
CA ASP A 126 23.19 6.62 -0.70
C ASP A 126 22.08 6.44 -1.76
N TRP A 127 20.97 5.81 -1.37
CA TRP A 127 19.79 5.59 -2.21
C TRP A 127 18.73 6.69 -2.10
N GLY A 128 19.02 7.76 -1.36
CA GLY A 128 18.12 8.90 -1.17
C GLY A 128 17.02 8.67 -0.13
N THR A 129 17.11 7.61 0.69
CA THR A 129 16.09 7.28 1.69
C THR A 129 16.44 7.93 3.04
N PRO A 130 15.56 8.76 3.62
CA PRO A 130 15.80 9.31 4.95
C PRO A 130 15.62 8.24 6.03
N MET A 131 16.47 8.29 7.05
CA MET A 131 16.47 7.37 8.20
C MET A 131 17.09 8.03 9.42
N LEU A 132 16.85 7.48 10.61
CA LEU A 132 17.58 7.89 11.80
C LEU A 132 19.09 7.57 11.65
N ALA A 133 19.94 8.50 12.10
CA ALA A 133 21.38 8.30 12.10
C ALA A 133 21.81 7.17 13.03
N ARG A 134 21.08 7.03 14.15
CA ARG A 134 21.18 5.96 15.14
C ARG A 134 19.77 5.57 15.57
N ASP A 135 19.49 4.27 15.62
CA ASP A 135 18.25 3.77 16.20
C ASP A 135 18.47 3.44 17.66
N ILE A 136 17.56 3.89 18.53
CA ILE A 136 17.65 3.73 19.98
C ILE A 136 16.34 3.19 20.53
N MET A 137 16.42 2.46 21.63
CA MET A 137 15.25 2.21 22.47
C MET A 137 14.90 3.48 23.22
N VAL A 138 13.62 3.89 23.13
CA VAL A 138 13.08 5.03 23.87
C VAL A 138 12.41 4.48 25.12
N ASP A 139 13.06 4.63 26.28
CA ASP A 139 12.61 4.02 27.54
C ASP A 139 11.19 4.45 27.92
N GLY A 140 10.84 5.73 27.72
CA GLY A 140 9.50 6.26 27.98
C GLY A 140 8.39 5.68 27.09
N ALA A 141 8.73 4.95 26.02
CA ALA A 141 7.79 4.28 25.12
C ALA A 141 7.95 2.75 25.10
N ALA A 142 9.03 2.21 25.67
CA ALA A 142 9.46 0.81 25.53
C ALA A 142 9.49 0.34 24.06
N GLU A 143 9.92 1.22 23.15
CA GLU A 143 9.86 0.99 21.70
C GLU A 143 11.06 1.63 20.99
N TRP A 144 11.42 1.12 19.81
CA TRP A 144 12.49 1.70 19.00
C TRP A 144 12.08 3.07 18.44
N ALA A 145 13.01 4.02 18.43
CA ALA A 145 12.81 5.35 17.89
C ALA A 145 12.35 5.31 16.42
N SER A 146 12.92 4.40 15.62
CA SER A 146 12.49 4.18 14.23
C SER A 146 11.01 3.77 14.14
N THR A 147 10.55 2.83 14.97
CA THR A 147 9.14 2.43 15.05
C THR A 147 8.24 3.62 15.38
N LEU A 148 8.61 4.43 16.39
CA LEU A 148 7.84 5.61 16.78
C LEU A 148 7.75 6.65 15.66
N VAL A 149 8.84 6.86 14.92
CA VAL A 149 8.85 7.73 13.75
C VAL A 149 7.94 7.18 12.66
N TYR A 150 7.99 5.88 12.35
CA TYR A 150 7.08 5.27 11.38
C TYR A 150 5.62 5.35 11.79
N GLN A 151 5.31 5.20 13.08
CA GLN A 151 3.96 5.41 13.60
C GLN A 151 3.51 6.85 13.38
N GLU A 152 4.36 7.84 13.62
CA GLU A 152 4.05 9.26 13.34
C GLU A 152 3.84 9.50 11.83
N LEU A 153 4.66 8.90 10.96
CA LEU A 153 4.52 8.98 9.50
C LEU A 153 3.24 8.29 8.97
N ALA A 154 2.77 7.28 9.69
CA ALA A 154 1.55 6.52 9.38
C ALA A 154 0.28 7.17 9.93
N ARG A 155 0.39 8.16 10.84
CA ARG A 155 -0.77 8.92 11.28
C ARG A 155 -1.36 9.65 10.08
N ARG A 156 -2.70 9.58 9.96
CA ARG A 156 -3.42 10.38 8.97
C ARG A 156 -3.05 11.84 9.18
N MET A 157 -2.54 12.48 8.13
CA MET A 157 -2.51 13.94 8.11
C MET A 157 -3.96 14.40 8.33
N PRO A 158 -4.22 15.33 9.26
CA PRO A 158 -5.52 15.98 9.29
C PRO A 158 -5.77 16.56 7.90
N ALA A 159 -7.00 16.43 7.40
CA ALA A 159 -7.38 17.13 6.18
C ALA A 159 -7.06 18.62 6.40
N GLU A 160 -6.23 19.20 5.55
CA GLU A 160 -6.10 20.65 5.51
C GLU A 160 -7.49 21.17 5.13
N VAL A 161 -8.11 21.89 6.08
CA VAL A 161 -9.39 22.58 5.93
C VAL A 161 -9.16 23.90 5.22
#